data_AF-A0A813LGK7-F1
#
_entry.id   AF-A0A813LGK7-F1
#
_cell.length_a   1.000
_cell.length_b   1.000
_cell.length_c   1.000
_cell.angle_alpha   90.00
_cell.angle_beta   90.00
_cell.angle_gamma   90.00
#
_symmetry.space_group_name_H-M   'P 1'
#
loop_
_entity.id
_entity.type
_entity.pdbx_description
1 polymer ?
#
loop_
_entity_poly.entity_id
_entity_poly.type
_entity_poly.pdbx_seq_one_letter_code
_entity_poly.pdbx_strand_id
1 'polypeptide(L)'
;GGNAAQVATGLFAVRYKTIAVSFYSDEAAKWKAALGEDDFELTIPGGKVMKSKPHDITNDPSVAAQADVILLVVPSFAHGEYFEKFAPYMKPGTIVATMPARSGGDILFNTKLGDKAKDMIFCGFETLPWACRFTEWGA
;
A
#
# COMPACT_ATOMS: atom_id res chain seq x y z
N GLY A 1 -0.51 -1.63 -8.49
CA GLY A 1 -0.27 -2.99 -8.01
C GLY A 1 1.01 -3.54 -8.59
N GLY A 2 2.16 -2.92 -8.31
CA GLY A 2 3.46 -3.46 -8.71
C GLY A 2 3.89 -4.66 -7.85
N ASN A 3 5.02 -5.30 -8.18
CA ASN A 3 5.52 -6.52 -7.52
C ASN A 3 5.41 -6.47 -5.98
N ALA A 4 6.02 -5.45 -5.36
CA ALA A 4 6.05 -5.35 -3.92
C ALA A 4 4.70 -4.96 -3.29
N ALA A 5 3.83 -4.24 -4.02
CA ALA A 5 2.49 -3.94 -3.54
C ALA A 5 1.63 -5.22 -3.47
N GLN A 6 1.79 -6.14 -4.43
CA GLN A 6 1.11 -7.44 -4.40
C GLN A 6 1.63 -8.32 -3.25
N VAL A 7 2.95 -8.37 -3.04
CA VAL A 7 3.54 -9.05 -1.87
C VAL A 7 3.02 -8.46 -0.56
N ALA A 8 3.02 -7.14 -0.41
CA ALA A 8 2.50 -6.49 0.80
C ALA A 8 1.02 -6.82 1.02
N THR A 9 0.21 -6.77 -0.05
CA THR A 9 -1.23 -7.06 0.02
C THR A 9 -1.46 -8.49 0.51
N GLY A 10 -0.86 -9.48 -0.16
CA GLY A 10 -1.01 -10.88 0.22
C GLY A 10 -0.45 -11.18 1.61
N LEU A 11 0.70 -10.60 1.98
CA LEU A 11 1.36 -10.91 3.25
C LEU A 11 0.59 -10.36 4.45
N PHE A 12 0.14 -9.10 4.36
CA PHE A 12 -0.56 -8.48 5.48
C PHE A 12 -2.01 -8.97 5.61
N ALA A 13 -2.66 -9.35 4.51
CA ALA A 13 -4.02 -9.88 4.53
C ALA A 13 -4.16 -11.21 5.29
N VAL A 14 -3.05 -11.91 5.58
CA VAL A 14 -3.03 -13.12 6.43
C VAL A 14 -3.43 -12.82 7.87
N ARG A 15 -3.16 -11.60 8.36
CA ARG A 15 -3.30 -11.24 9.77
C ARG A 15 -4.12 -9.99 10.01
N TYR A 16 -4.15 -9.07 9.05
CA TYR A 16 -4.75 -7.75 9.21
C TYR A 16 -5.83 -7.51 8.17
N LYS A 17 -6.77 -6.63 8.51
CA LYS A 17 -7.72 -6.08 7.53
C LYS A 17 -6.94 -5.22 6.55
N THR A 18 -6.58 -5.79 5.41
CA THR A 18 -5.76 -5.13 4.39
C THR A 18 -6.62 -4.68 3.21
N ILE A 19 -6.54 -3.40 2.85
CA ILE A 19 -7.16 -2.85 1.65
C ILE A 19 -6.05 -2.41 0.71
N ALA A 20 -6.04 -2.93 -0.52
CA ALA A 20 -5.12 -2.50 -1.55
C ALA A 20 -5.69 -1.27 -2.26
N VAL A 21 -4.90 -0.20 -2.36
CA VAL A 21 -5.33 1.02 -3.05
C VAL A 21 -4.42 1.31 -4.24
N SER A 22 -5.02 1.60 -5.39
CA SER A 22 -4.30 2.18 -6.52
C SER A 22 -5.07 3.34 -7.13
N PHE A 23 -4.38 4.47 -7.30
CA PHE A 23 -4.90 5.63 -8.02
C PHE A 23 -4.51 5.68 -9.49
N TYR A 24 -3.76 4.69 -9.98
CA TYR A 24 -3.28 4.67 -11.35
C TYR A 24 -4.36 4.18 -12.32
N SER A 25 -4.96 5.10 -13.07
CA SER A 25 -5.97 4.78 -14.10
C SER A 25 -7.08 3.87 -13.53
N ASP A 26 -7.33 2.73 -14.18
CA ASP A 26 -8.29 1.70 -13.86
C ASP A 26 -7.63 0.47 -13.19
N GLU A 27 -6.40 0.62 -12.69
CA GLU A 27 -5.60 -0.49 -12.16
C GLU A 27 -6.28 -1.19 -10.97
N ALA A 28 -6.94 -0.44 -10.07
CA ALA A 28 -7.66 -1.04 -8.95
C ALA A 28 -8.81 -1.94 -9.42
N ALA A 29 -9.60 -1.49 -10.42
CA ALA A 29 -10.70 -2.27 -10.97
C ALA A 29 -10.19 -3.52 -11.70
N LYS A 30 -9.11 -3.39 -12.49
CA LYS A 30 -8.45 -4.52 -13.16
C LYS A 30 -7.88 -5.52 -12.15
N TRP A 31 -7.27 -5.04 -11.07
CA TRP A 31 -6.67 -5.89 -10.05
C TRP A 31 -7.77 -6.63 -9.28
N LYS A 32 -8.85 -5.94 -8.89
CA LYS A 32 -10.02 -6.58 -8.28
C LYS A 32 -10.63 -7.65 -9.19
N ALA A 33 -10.74 -7.38 -10.49
CA ALA A 33 -11.24 -8.34 -11.47
C ALA A 33 -10.29 -9.53 -11.69
N ALA A 34 -8.98 -9.30 -11.65
CA ALA A 34 -7.97 -10.36 -11.77
C ALA A 34 -7.99 -11.33 -10.58
N LEU A 35 -8.16 -10.81 -9.36
CA LEU A 35 -8.31 -11.64 -8.16
C LEU A 35 -9.67 -12.38 -8.15
N GLY A 36 -10.74 -11.70 -8.56
CA GLY A 36 -12.08 -12.28 -8.57
C GLY A 36 -12.49 -12.79 -7.19
N GLU A 37 -12.87 -14.08 -7.12
CA GLU A 37 -13.21 -14.75 -5.87
C GLU A 37 -12.07 -15.56 -5.27
N ASP A 38 -10.94 -15.64 -5.96
CA ASP A 38 -9.79 -16.43 -5.54
C ASP A 38 -9.05 -15.79 -4.35
N ASP A 39 -8.17 -16.58 -3.73
CA ASP A 39 -7.23 -16.10 -2.73
C ASP A 39 -5.96 -15.59 -3.44
N PHE A 40 -5.35 -14.56 -2.87
CA PHE A 40 -3.98 -14.15 -3.20
C PHE A 40 -3.00 -15.25 -2.80
N GLU A 41 -2.10 -15.64 -3.70
CA GLU A 41 -1.08 -16.67 -3.46
C GLU A 41 0.33 -16.07 -3.43
N LEU A 42 0.98 -16.17 -2.28
CA LEU A 42 2.38 -15.81 -2.12
C LEU A 42 3.24 -17.05 -1.95
N THR A 43 4.12 -17.28 -2.93
CA THR A 43 5.19 -18.27 -2.80
C THR A 43 6.38 -17.66 -2.06
N ILE A 44 6.69 -18.17 -0.87
CA ILE A 44 7.85 -17.74 -0.07
C ILE A 44 9.07 -18.65 -0.35
N PRO A 45 10.30 -18.23 0.02
CA PRO A 45 11.49 -19.05 -0.13
C PRO A 45 11.30 -20.46 0.44
N GLY A 46 11.72 -21.48 -0.32
CA GLY A 46 11.46 -22.89 0.00
C GLY A 46 10.18 -23.46 -0.63
N GLY A 47 9.46 -22.69 -1.46
CA GLY A 47 8.32 -23.17 -2.25
C GLY A 47 7.01 -23.30 -1.46
N LYS A 48 6.98 -22.82 -0.22
CA LYS A 48 5.75 -22.79 0.57
C LYS A 48 4.81 -21.72 0.00
N VAL A 49 3.55 -22.08 -0.19
CA VAL A 49 2.49 -21.17 -0.63
C VAL A 49 1.70 -20.68 0.58
N MET A 50 1.46 -19.38 0.63
CA MET A 50 0.62 -18.70 1.59
C MET A 50 -0.58 -18.12 0.86
N LYS A 51 -1.79 -18.40 1.36
CA LYS A 51 -3.04 -17.88 0.81
C LYS A 51 -3.62 -16.80 1.72
N SER A 52 -4.20 -15.77 1.13
CA SER A 52 -4.92 -14.72 1.87
C SER A 52 -5.91 -13.99 0.98
N LYS A 53 -6.86 -13.26 1.57
CA LYS A 53 -7.81 -12.43 0.82
C LYS A 53 -7.79 -11.01 1.37
N PRO A 54 -7.36 -9.99 0.59
CA PRO A 54 -7.51 -8.61 1.03
C PRO A 54 -8.99 -8.29 1.22
N HIS A 55 -9.28 -7.38 2.15
CA HIS A 55 -10.65 -6.95 2.43
C HIS A 55 -11.28 -6.22 1.23
N ASP A 56 -10.48 -5.43 0.52
CA ASP A 56 -10.91 -4.79 -0.73
C ASP A 56 -9.69 -4.38 -1.58
N ILE A 57 -9.95 -4.14 -2.87
CA ILE A 57 -9.04 -3.50 -3.81
C ILE A 57 -9.79 -2.34 -4.46
N THR A 58 -9.32 -1.11 -4.26
CA THR A 58 -10.10 0.08 -4.63
C THR A 58 -9.22 1.26 -5.07
N ASN A 59 -9.85 2.26 -5.67
CA ASN A 59 -9.25 3.57 -5.93
C ASN A 59 -9.89 4.68 -5.08
N ASP A 60 -10.77 4.33 -4.12
CA ASP A 60 -11.41 5.27 -3.22
C ASP A 60 -10.44 5.66 -2.08
N PRO A 61 -10.02 6.93 -1.96
CA PRO A 61 -9.16 7.37 -0.87
C PRO A 61 -9.85 7.40 0.50
N SER A 62 -11.18 7.38 0.56
CA SER A 62 -11.94 7.49 1.82
C SER A 62 -11.65 6.34 2.79
N VAL A 63 -11.20 5.20 2.26
CA VAL A 63 -10.82 4.01 3.04
C VAL A 63 -9.68 4.30 4.03
N ALA A 64 -8.88 5.35 3.81
CA ALA A 64 -7.86 5.77 4.77
C ALA A 64 -8.43 6.18 6.14
N ALA A 65 -9.72 6.52 6.24
CA ALA A 65 -10.39 6.76 7.53
C ALA A 65 -10.42 5.50 8.43
N GLN A 66 -10.32 4.31 7.83
CA GLN A 66 -10.30 3.04 8.55
C GLN A 66 -8.87 2.64 8.96
N ALA A 67 -7.84 3.22 8.34
CA ALA A 67 -6.47 2.73 8.43
C ALA A 67 -5.74 3.22 9.69
N ASP A 68 -5.18 2.29 10.45
CA ASP A 68 -4.16 2.59 11.47
C ASP A 68 -2.78 2.78 10.82
N VAL A 69 -2.54 2.07 9.71
CA VAL A 69 -1.28 2.10 8.94
C VAL A 69 -1.58 2.23 7.45
N ILE A 70 -0.90 3.16 6.79
CA ILE A 70 -0.87 3.32 5.34
C ILE A 70 0.56 3.00 4.88
N LEU A 71 0.69 2.00 4.00
CA LEU A 71 1.98 1.58 3.47
C LEU A 71 2.06 1.92 1.97
N LEU A 72 2.85 2.92 1.62
CA LEU A 72 3.09 3.32 0.23
C LEU A 72 4.22 2.47 -0.37
N VAL A 73 3.81 1.47 -1.16
CA VAL A 73 4.70 0.57 -1.91
C VAL A 73 4.68 0.91 -3.39
N VAL A 74 5.08 2.15 -3.69
CA VAL A 74 5.08 2.74 -5.04
C VAL A 74 6.38 3.50 -5.29
N PRO A 75 6.76 3.75 -6.56
CA PRO A 75 7.89 4.62 -6.89
C PRO A 75 7.75 6.01 -6.24
N SER A 76 8.86 6.63 -5.84
CA SER A 76 8.84 7.87 -5.06
C SER A 76 8.20 9.06 -5.76
N PHE A 77 8.18 9.09 -7.09
CA PHE A 77 7.48 10.14 -7.84
C PHE A 77 5.97 10.14 -7.59
N ALA A 78 5.39 9.02 -7.16
CA ALA A 78 3.95 8.89 -6.93
C ALA A 78 3.56 9.20 -5.47
N HIS A 79 4.49 9.21 -4.51
CA HIS A 79 4.17 9.40 -3.08
C HIS A 79 3.30 10.64 -2.83
N GLY A 80 3.60 11.75 -3.50
CA GLY A 80 2.89 13.01 -3.32
C GLY A 80 1.39 12.93 -3.61
N GLU A 81 1.00 12.21 -4.68
CA GLU A 81 -0.41 12.01 -5.02
C GLU A 81 -1.14 11.24 -3.93
N TYR A 82 -0.52 10.17 -3.41
CA TYR A 82 -1.13 9.35 -2.36
C TYR A 82 -1.28 10.12 -1.05
N PHE A 83 -0.27 10.91 -0.68
CA PHE A 83 -0.34 11.78 0.49
C PHE A 83 -1.51 12.78 0.39
N GLU A 84 -1.63 13.48 -0.75
CA GLU A 84 -2.72 14.45 -0.97
C GLU A 84 -4.10 13.80 -0.94
N LYS A 85 -4.26 12.65 -1.62
CA LYS A 85 -5.56 11.97 -1.71
C LYS A 85 -6.00 11.37 -0.37
N PHE A 86 -5.09 10.83 0.42
CA PHE A 86 -5.42 10.28 1.74
C PHE A 86 -5.54 11.35 2.83
N ALA A 87 -4.88 12.51 2.68
CA ALA A 87 -4.84 13.56 3.70
C ALA A 87 -6.20 13.92 4.31
N PRO A 88 -7.31 14.08 3.56
CA PRO A 88 -8.61 14.43 4.14
C PRO A 88 -9.16 13.38 5.12
N TYR A 89 -8.80 12.12 4.95
CA TYR A 89 -9.45 10.99 5.63
C TYR A 89 -8.63 10.38 6.77
N MET A 90 -7.31 10.57 6.80
CA MET A 90 -6.47 10.01 7.85
C MET A 90 -6.85 10.54 9.24
N LYS A 91 -6.80 9.65 10.23
CA LYS A 91 -7.06 9.93 11.65
C LYS A 91 -5.76 10.23 12.39
N PRO A 92 -5.78 11.05 13.47
CA PRO A 92 -4.60 11.25 14.30
C PRO A 92 -3.98 9.92 14.76
N GLY A 93 -2.65 9.85 14.70
CA GLY A 93 -1.87 8.65 15.01
C GLY A 93 -1.70 7.66 13.85
N THR A 94 -2.29 7.90 12.67
CA THR A 94 -2.04 7.04 11.50
C THR A 94 -0.54 7.00 11.17
N ILE A 95 -0.01 5.79 11.05
CA ILE A 95 1.37 5.56 10.60
C ILE A 95 1.39 5.55 9.08
N VAL A 96 2.13 6.46 8.47
CA VAL A 96 2.35 6.53 7.03
C VAL A 96 3.77 6.07 6.74
N ALA A 97 3.86 4.82 6.28
CA ALA A 97 5.12 4.18 5.91
C ALA A 97 5.36 4.28 4.40
N THR A 98 6.58 4.62 4.00
CA THR A 98 7.00 4.62 2.59
C THR A 98 8.08 3.60 2.37
N MET A 99 7.90 2.75 1.35
CA MET A 99 8.74 1.58 1.14
C MET A 99 9.04 1.38 -0.35
N PRO A 100 10.20 1.88 -0.84
CA PRO A 100 11.21 2.69 -0.13
C PRO A 100 10.81 4.17 -0.01
N ALA A 101 11.32 4.86 1.01
CA ALA A 101 11.10 6.29 1.23
C ALA A 101 11.93 7.19 0.30
N ARG A 102 13.15 6.73 -0.03
CA ARG A 102 14.17 7.54 -0.71
C ARG A 102 14.51 8.82 0.07
N SER A 103 15.33 9.69 -0.52
CA SER A 103 15.72 10.96 0.08
C SER A 103 14.54 11.95 0.08
N GLY A 104 14.29 12.60 1.22
CA GLY A 104 13.29 13.67 1.35
C GLY A 104 11.83 13.21 1.39
N GLY A 105 11.57 11.92 1.65
CA GLY A 105 10.20 11.41 1.78
C GLY A 105 9.42 12.07 2.91
N ASP A 106 10.08 12.38 4.03
CA ASP A 106 9.55 13.12 5.17
C ASP A 106 9.27 14.60 4.84
N ILE A 107 10.15 15.23 4.06
CA ILE A 107 9.94 16.60 3.56
C ILE A 107 8.73 16.65 2.64
N LEU A 108 8.60 15.70 1.71
CA LEU A 108 7.45 15.59 0.82
C LEU A 108 6.17 15.32 1.62
N PHE A 109 6.22 14.42 2.60
CA PHE A 109 5.10 14.13 3.50
C PHE A 109 4.61 15.39 4.21
N ASN A 110 5.52 16.12 4.87
CA ASN A 110 5.19 17.39 5.54
C ASN A 110 4.63 18.43 4.57
N THR A 111 5.21 18.53 3.37
CA THR A 111 4.78 19.49 2.35
C THR A 111 3.36 19.20 1.85
N LYS A 112 3.01 17.93 1.66
CA LYS A 112 1.70 17.51 1.14
C LYS A 112 0.60 17.52 2.19
N LEU A 113 0.92 17.23 3.45
CA LEU A 113 -0.06 17.20 4.54
C LEU A 113 -0.21 18.54 5.28
N GLY A 114 0.77 19.44 5.18
CA GLY A 114 0.79 20.69 5.93
C GLY A 114 0.73 20.44 7.45
N ASP A 115 -0.07 21.23 8.17
CA ASP A 115 -0.20 21.10 9.63
C ASP A 115 -0.68 19.72 10.08
N LYS A 116 -1.46 19.00 9.25
CA LYS A 116 -1.97 17.66 9.56
C LYS A 116 -0.84 16.64 9.73
N ALA A 117 0.35 16.88 9.16
CA ALA A 117 1.49 16.00 9.34
C ALA A 117 1.91 15.84 10.80
N LYS A 118 1.65 16.86 11.65
CA LYS A 118 1.98 16.86 13.08
C LYS A 118 1.18 15.84 13.87
N ASP A 119 0.01 15.44 13.36
CA ASP A 119 -0.86 14.46 13.98
C ASP A 119 -0.56 13.03 13.51
N MET A 120 0.37 12.85 12.57
CA MET A 120 0.69 11.56 11.94
C MET A 120 2.08 11.08 12.34
N ILE A 121 2.38 9.82 12.02
CA ILE A 121 3.73 9.25 12.19
C ILE A 121 4.28 8.89 10.82
N PHE A 122 5.39 9.51 10.41
CA PHE A 122 6.08 9.12 9.18
C PHE A 122 7.12 8.03 9.47
N CYS A 123 7.10 6.95 8.68
CA CYS A 123 8.08 5.87 8.75
C CYS A 123 8.73 5.65 7.37
N GLY A 124 10.02 5.99 7.25
CA GLY A 124 10.75 5.82 6.01
C GLY A 124 11.58 4.54 5.98
N PHE A 125 11.32 3.64 5.04
CA PHE A 125 12.16 2.46 4.83
C PHE A 125 13.31 2.79 3.88
N GLU A 126 14.50 2.26 4.16
CA GLU A 126 15.68 2.43 3.31
C GLU A 126 15.47 1.79 1.92
N THR A 127 14.87 0.59 1.88
CA THR A 127 14.69 -0.23 0.68
C THR A 127 13.43 -1.09 0.78
N LEU A 128 13.10 -1.80 -0.30
CA LEU A 128 12.10 -2.86 -0.28
C LEU A 128 12.62 -4.05 0.56
N PRO A 129 11.82 -4.63 1.47
CA PRO A 129 12.21 -5.82 2.24
C PRO A 129 12.35 -7.08 1.41
N TRP A 130 11.82 -7.10 0.18
CA TRP A 130 11.75 -8.28 -0.66
C TRP A 130 12.29 -8.01 -2.06
N ALA A 131 13.14 -8.92 -2.55
CA ALA A 131 13.33 -9.13 -3.97
C ALA A 131 12.18 -10.00 -4.47
N CYS A 132 11.22 -9.40 -5.17
CA CYS A 132 9.98 -10.07 -5.53
C CYS A 132 9.57 -9.77 -6.97
N ARG A 133 8.83 -10.72 -7.55
CA ARG A 133 8.19 -10.58 -8.85
C ARG A 133 6.90 -11.39 -8.83
N PHE A 134 5.81 -10.81 -9.32
CA PHE A 134 4.59 -11.59 -9.54
C PHE A 134 4.82 -12.61 -10.66
N THR A 135 4.29 -13.82 -10.50
CA THR A 135 4.23 -14.83 -11.56
C THR A 135 2.99 -14.64 -12.42
N GLU A 136 1.89 -14.25 -11.76
CA GLU A 136 0.63 -13.84 -12.35
C GLU A 136 0.24 -12.49 -11.74
N TRP A 137 -0.22 -11.54 -12.55
CA TRP A 137 -0.55 -10.23 -12.03
C TRP A 137 -1.95 -10.26 -11.41
N GLY A 138 -2.04 -9.89 -10.14
CA GLY A 138 -3.31 -9.61 -9.47
C GLY A 138 -3.86 -10.76 -8.64
N ALA A 139 -3.16 -11.90 -8.60
CA ALA A 139 -3.48 -13.10 -7.82
C ALA A 139 -2.20 -13.66 -7.18
#